data_AF-A0A3L7MVM1-F1
#
_entry.id   AF-A0A3L7MVM1-F1
#
_cell.length_a   1.000
_cell.length_b   1.000
_cell.length_c   1.000
_cell.angle_alpha   90.00
_cell.angle_beta   90.00
_cell.angle_gamma   90.00
#
_symmetry.space_group_name_H-M   'P 1'
#
loop_
_entity.id
_entity.type
_entity.pdbx_description
1 polymer ?
#
loop_
_entity_poly.entity_id
_entity_poly.type
_entity_poly.pdbx_seq_one_letter_code
_entity_poly.pdbx_strand_id
1 'polypeptide(L)'
;NGDELVSILLEQPACSRFIAYKLYRFFVNDAPGLTRDGAETIERMAKALRDGRYELRPALRALFRSQHFYALENRLAIVKSPSQLMVQTVRSLGTPVRSVDRLVEAGDLMGQELFQPPSVKGWPGGRSWINTATMFTRQNTAVYLVSGRTTRGPATGAPEPFDAMHLVEHLRTTTGALDPGECVRSLASFALGGDPGHERITELEDYLGSIGATINNERVQALLCLISAMPEYQLC
;
A
#
# COMPACT_ATOMS: atom_id res chain seq x y z
N ASN A 1 9.31 28.78 31.03
CA ASN A 1 8.32 29.21 29.99
C ASN A 1 7.88 27.96 29.20
N GLY A 2 7.09 28.05 28.12
CA GLY A 2 6.73 26.87 27.32
C GLY A 2 7.91 26.17 26.62
N ASP A 3 8.89 26.94 26.14
CA ASP A 3 10.06 26.43 25.41
C ASP A 3 11.05 25.67 26.30
N GLU A 4 11.15 26.07 27.56
CA GLU A 4 11.95 25.40 28.59
C GLU A 4 11.39 24.02 28.91
N LEU A 5 10.06 23.89 29.00
CA LEU A 5 9.40 22.59 29.13
C LEU A 5 9.69 21.70 27.91
N VAL A 6 9.62 22.25 26.68
CA VAL A 6 9.98 21.51 25.47
C VAL A 6 11.43 21.04 25.50
N SER A 7 12.35 21.90 25.94
CA SER A 7 13.77 21.56 26.04
C SER A 7 14.00 20.40 27.01
N ILE A 8 13.39 20.46 28.20
CA ILE A 8 13.44 19.38 29.19
C ILE A 8 12.88 18.07 28.62
N LEU A 9 11.77 18.12 27.86
CA LEU A 9 11.19 16.94 27.23
C LEU A 9 12.10 16.34 26.15
N LEU A 10 12.77 17.18 25.35
CA LEU A 10 13.72 16.76 24.33
C LEU A 10 15.02 16.19 24.93
N GLU A 11 15.38 16.54 26.16
CA GLU A 11 16.50 15.91 26.86
C GLU A 11 16.18 14.48 27.31
N GLN A 12 14.90 14.15 27.50
CA GLN A 12 14.50 12.81 27.93
C GLN A 12 14.75 11.77 26.82
N PRO A 13 15.50 10.68 27.09
CA PRO A 13 15.71 9.60 26.13
C PRO A 13 14.40 9.00 25.59
N ALA A 14 13.35 9.00 26.42
CA ALA A 14 12.01 8.55 26.05
C ALA A 14 11.42 9.34 24.87
N CYS A 15 11.71 10.64 24.73
CA CYS A 15 11.16 11.46 23.64
C CYS A 15 11.72 11.03 22.28
N SER A 16 13.03 11.00 22.13
CA SER A 16 13.67 10.48 20.91
C SER A 16 13.30 9.03 20.57
N ARG A 17 13.14 8.15 21.57
CA ARG A 17 12.65 6.77 21.36
C ARG A 17 11.23 6.75 20.84
N PHE A 18 10.37 7.58 21.41
CA PHE A 18 8.97 7.70 20.97
C PHE A 18 8.87 8.17 19.51
N ILE A 19 9.64 9.20 19.14
CA ILE A 19 9.70 9.70 17.75
C ILE A 19 10.28 8.62 16.82
N ALA A 20 11.40 8.00 17.19
CA ALA A 20 12.01 6.93 16.41
C ALA A 20 11.07 5.74 16.20
N TYR A 21 10.34 5.32 17.25
CA TYR A 21 9.34 4.27 17.17
C TYR A 21 8.19 4.63 16.23
N LYS A 22 7.67 5.86 16.30
CA LYS A 22 6.64 6.37 15.39
C LYS A 22 7.11 6.34 13.93
N LEU A 23 8.33 6.80 13.66
CA LEU A 23 8.92 6.78 12.32
C LEU A 23 9.17 5.35 11.84
N TYR A 24 9.68 4.47 12.70
CA TYR A 24 9.89 3.06 12.41
C TYR A 24 8.58 2.38 11.99
N ARG A 25 7.51 2.58 12.76
CA ARG A 25 6.20 2.00 12.44
C ARG A 25 5.58 2.55 11.16
N PHE A 26 5.91 3.79 10.80
CA PHE A 26 5.41 4.43 9.59
C PHE A 26 6.16 3.99 8.32
N PHE A 27 7.46 3.71 8.43
CA PHE A 27 8.31 3.43 7.26
C PHE A 27 8.78 1.99 7.13
N VAL A 28 8.78 1.20 8.20
CA VAL A 28 9.40 -0.14 8.22
C VAL A 28 8.39 -1.25 8.45
N ASN A 29 7.72 -1.25 9.61
CA ASN A 29 6.91 -2.38 10.03
C ASN A 29 5.91 -1.95 11.11
N ASP A 30 4.62 -2.17 10.88
CA ASP A 30 3.56 -1.74 11.79
C ASP A 30 3.02 -2.86 12.70
N ALA A 31 3.57 -4.07 12.58
CA ALA A 31 3.14 -5.27 13.27
C ALA A 31 3.21 -5.11 14.80
N PRO A 32 2.36 -5.84 15.55
CA PRO A 32 2.42 -5.84 17.00
C PRO A 32 3.73 -6.48 17.48
N GLY A 33 4.37 -5.84 18.46
CA GLY A 33 5.66 -6.28 19.00
C GLY A 33 6.86 -5.69 18.25
N LEU A 34 8.06 -5.88 18.80
CA LEU A 34 9.32 -5.51 18.16
C LEU A 34 10.21 -6.74 18.11
N THR A 35 10.76 -7.02 16.94
CA THR A 35 11.90 -7.92 16.82
C THR A 35 13.12 -7.30 17.49
N ARG A 36 14.13 -8.11 17.80
CA ARG A 36 15.40 -7.61 18.33
C ARG A 36 16.01 -6.56 17.40
N ASP A 37 16.08 -6.85 16.11
CA ASP A 37 16.68 -5.95 15.11
C ASP A 37 15.86 -4.66 14.92
N GLY A 38 14.54 -4.76 15.06
CA GLY A 38 13.65 -3.60 15.09
C GLY A 38 13.93 -2.69 16.29
N ALA A 39 14.06 -3.26 17.49
CA ALA A 39 14.40 -2.52 18.70
C ALA A 39 15.80 -1.86 18.60
N GLU A 40 16.80 -2.58 18.09
CA GLU A 40 18.14 -2.03 17.86
C GLU A 40 18.12 -0.88 16.82
N THR A 41 17.32 -1.00 15.76
CA THR A 41 17.14 0.06 14.76
C THR A 41 16.48 1.30 15.35
N ILE A 42 15.46 1.14 16.20
CA ILE A 42 14.82 2.26 16.89
C ILE A 42 15.80 2.98 17.82
N GLU A 43 16.62 2.25 18.58
CA GLU A 43 17.63 2.88 19.45
C GLU A 43 18.69 3.64 18.64
N ARG A 44 19.13 3.11 17.49
CA ARG A 44 20.03 3.84 16.57
C ARG A 44 19.40 5.13 16.06
N MET A 45 18.14 5.09 15.64
CA MET A 45 17.40 6.28 15.22
C MET A 45 17.22 7.28 16.35
N ALA A 46 16.86 6.81 17.56
CA ALA A 46 16.69 7.66 18.73
C ALA A 46 18.00 8.37 19.11
N LYS A 47 19.13 7.67 19.05
CA LYS A 47 20.46 8.28 19.22
C LYS A 47 20.75 9.33 18.15
N ALA A 48 20.50 9.02 16.88
CA ALA A 48 20.71 9.97 15.79
C ALA A 48 19.84 11.23 15.93
N LEU A 49 18.60 11.09 16.42
CA LEU A 49 17.74 12.24 16.73
C LEU A 49 18.34 13.09 17.86
N ARG A 50 18.75 12.50 18.99
CA ARG A 50 19.32 13.27 20.11
C ARG A 50 20.62 13.98 19.72
N ASP A 51 21.57 13.23 19.14
CA ASP A 51 22.87 13.77 18.72
C ASP A 51 22.71 14.85 17.63
N GLY A 52 21.70 14.69 16.77
CA GLY A 52 21.35 15.61 15.68
C GLY A 52 20.41 16.74 16.08
N ARG A 53 20.16 16.97 17.38
CA ARG A 53 19.22 18.01 17.87
C ARG A 53 17.82 17.91 17.23
N TYR A 54 17.31 16.69 17.12
CA TYR A 54 16.01 16.32 16.58
C TYR A 54 15.78 16.65 15.10
N GLU A 55 16.85 16.88 14.34
CA GLU A 55 16.79 16.90 12.88
C GLU A 55 16.36 15.53 12.33
N LEU A 56 15.28 15.50 11.55
CA LEU A 56 14.76 14.24 10.98
C LEU A 56 15.65 13.70 9.86
N ARG A 57 16.30 14.59 9.10
CA ARG A 57 17.05 14.20 7.89
C ARG A 57 18.18 13.19 8.17
N PRO A 58 19.05 13.36 9.20
CA PRO A 58 20.08 12.37 9.51
C PRO A 58 19.49 11.03 9.97
N ALA A 59 18.45 11.05 10.81
CA ALA A 59 17.81 9.84 11.32
C ALA A 59 17.14 9.03 10.21
N LEU A 60 16.40 9.69 9.31
CA LEU A 60 15.77 9.05 8.15
C LEU A 60 16.80 8.54 7.14
N ARG A 61 17.90 9.29 6.92
CA ARG A 61 19.00 8.83 6.06
C ARG A 61 19.66 7.56 6.61
N ALA A 62 19.84 7.46 7.94
CA ALA A 62 20.37 6.27 8.57
C ALA A 62 19.41 5.08 8.41
N LEU A 63 18.12 5.31 8.59
CA LEU A 63 17.08 4.29 8.39
C LEU A 63 17.07 3.75 6.96
N PHE A 64 16.89 4.63 5.97
CA PHE A 64 16.75 4.24 4.56
C PHE A 64 18.04 3.68 3.93
N ARG A 65 19.18 3.78 4.61
CA ARG A 65 20.45 3.16 4.17
C ARG A 65 20.76 1.86 4.92
N SER A 66 19.95 1.48 5.90
CA SER A 66 20.17 0.26 6.68
C SER A 66 19.75 -0.98 5.90
N GLN A 67 20.46 -2.10 6.10
CA GLN A 67 20.03 -3.40 5.57
C GLN A 67 18.67 -3.82 6.15
N HIS A 68 18.42 -3.48 7.43
CA HIS A 68 17.16 -3.73 8.12
C HIS A 68 15.95 -3.20 7.35
N PHE A 69 16.03 -1.98 6.82
CA PHE A 69 14.94 -1.38 6.05
C PHE A 69 14.53 -2.21 4.81
N TYR A 70 15.49 -2.90 4.18
CA TYR A 70 15.27 -3.68 2.97
C TYR A 70 15.11 -5.20 3.22
N ALA A 71 15.15 -5.61 4.48
CA ALA A 71 15.00 -7.00 4.89
C ALA A 71 13.63 -7.55 4.48
N LEU A 72 13.56 -8.86 4.17
CA LEU A 72 12.38 -9.46 3.55
C LEU A 72 11.14 -9.33 4.46
N GLU A 73 11.33 -9.47 5.77
CA GLU A 73 10.31 -9.34 6.80
C GLU A 73 9.75 -7.91 6.97
N ASN A 74 10.42 -6.90 6.41
CA ASN A 74 9.98 -5.50 6.44
C ASN A 74 9.41 -5.03 5.09
N ARG A 75 9.39 -5.91 4.07
CA ARG A 75 8.68 -5.64 2.82
C ARG A 75 7.23 -6.05 2.98
N LEU A 76 6.30 -5.23 2.49
CA LEU A 76 4.87 -5.52 2.58
C LEU A 76 4.43 -5.74 4.05
N ALA A 77 5.04 -5.00 4.97
CA ALA A 77 4.87 -5.16 6.41
C ALA A 77 4.00 -4.06 7.03
N ILE A 78 3.48 -3.15 6.21
CA ILE A 78 2.64 -2.03 6.64
C ILE A 78 1.28 -2.11 5.96
N VAL A 79 0.22 -1.95 6.73
CA VAL A 79 -1.14 -1.83 6.17
C VAL A 79 -1.31 -0.44 5.57
N LYS A 80 -1.58 -0.39 4.26
CA LYS A 80 -1.85 0.85 3.53
C LYS A 80 -3.01 1.62 4.18
N SER A 81 -2.79 2.90 4.50
CA SER A 81 -3.90 3.79 4.85
C SER A 81 -4.89 3.92 3.69
N PRO A 82 -6.16 4.30 3.94
CA PRO A 82 -7.16 4.45 2.87
C PRO A 82 -6.70 5.35 1.72
N SER A 83 -6.15 6.53 2.03
CA SER A 83 -5.58 7.44 1.04
C SER A 83 -4.42 6.83 0.26
N GLN A 84 -3.51 6.13 0.93
CA GLN A 84 -2.40 5.45 0.29
C GLN A 84 -2.87 4.32 -0.64
N LEU A 85 -3.86 3.52 -0.24
CA LEU A 85 -4.45 2.48 -1.08
C LEU A 85 -5.00 3.07 -2.39
N MET A 86 -5.78 4.14 -2.30
CA MET A 86 -6.39 4.79 -3.46
C MET A 86 -5.34 5.42 -4.39
N VAL A 87 -4.44 6.24 -3.84
CA VAL A 87 -3.41 6.93 -4.60
C VAL A 87 -2.42 5.94 -5.22
N GLN A 88 -2.02 4.90 -4.49
CA GLN A 88 -1.12 3.88 -5.01
C GLN A 88 -1.79 3.06 -6.11
N THR A 89 -3.06 2.69 -5.97
CA THR A 89 -3.79 1.97 -7.04
C THR A 89 -3.80 2.78 -8.33
N VAL A 90 -4.16 4.06 -8.25
CA VAL A 90 -4.15 4.97 -9.41
C VAL A 90 -2.75 5.09 -10.02
N ARG A 91 -1.72 5.34 -9.20
CA ARG A 91 -0.36 5.61 -9.69
C ARG A 91 0.37 4.38 -10.19
N SER A 92 0.20 3.24 -9.52
CA SER A 92 0.89 2.00 -9.87
C SER A 92 0.24 1.33 -11.08
N LEU A 93 -1.09 1.27 -11.13
CA LEU A 93 -1.79 0.59 -12.23
C LEU A 93 -2.11 1.51 -13.41
N GLY A 94 -1.93 2.83 -13.25
CA GLY A 94 -2.26 3.82 -14.29
C GLY A 94 -3.76 3.94 -14.54
N THR A 95 -4.62 3.60 -13.56
CA THR A 95 -6.06 3.74 -13.73
C THR A 95 -6.45 5.22 -13.84
N PRO A 96 -7.52 5.57 -14.55
CA PRO A 96 -8.13 6.88 -14.36
C PRO A 96 -8.53 7.06 -12.89
N VAL A 97 -8.50 8.30 -12.41
CA VAL A 97 -8.87 8.64 -11.01
C VAL A 97 -10.36 8.36 -10.77
N ARG A 98 -11.18 8.35 -11.83
CA ARG A 98 -12.66 8.28 -11.76
C ARG A 98 -13.21 9.49 -10.98
N SER A 99 -14.33 9.32 -10.24
CA SER A 99 -14.92 10.36 -9.39
C SER A 99 -14.15 10.54 -8.08
N VAL A 100 -13.62 11.75 -7.86
CA VAL A 100 -12.95 12.15 -6.61
C VAL A 100 -13.91 12.11 -5.42
N ASP A 101 -15.15 12.58 -5.58
CA ASP A 101 -16.15 12.60 -4.50
C ASP A 101 -16.39 11.20 -3.92
N ARG A 102 -16.46 10.18 -4.79
CA ARG A 102 -16.59 8.78 -4.35
C ARG A 102 -15.35 8.27 -3.64
N LEU A 103 -14.16 8.72 -4.03
CA LEU A 103 -12.92 8.36 -3.34
C LEU A 103 -12.84 9.01 -1.96
N VAL A 104 -13.34 10.23 -1.81
CA VAL A 104 -13.48 10.90 -0.50
C VAL A 104 -14.46 10.11 0.37
N GLU A 105 -15.66 9.81 -0.11
CA GLU A 105 -16.66 9.01 0.61
C GLU A 105 -16.10 7.63 1.00
N ALA A 106 -15.36 6.97 0.10
CA ALA A 106 -14.72 5.70 0.39
C ALA A 106 -13.65 5.84 1.49
N GLY A 107 -12.86 6.92 1.48
CA GLY A 107 -11.90 7.24 2.53
C GLY A 107 -12.56 7.37 3.91
N ASP A 108 -13.70 8.08 3.97
CA ASP A 108 -14.49 8.27 5.19
C ASP A 108 -15.02 6.93 5.72
N LEU A 109 -15.59 6.10 4.84
CA LEU A 109 -16.07 4.75 5.17
C LEU A 109 -14.95 3.81 5.63
N MET A 110 -13.71 4.05 5.19
CA MET A 110 -12.51 3.34 5.66
C MET A 110 -11.91 3.93 6.95
N GLY A 111 -12.48 5.02 7.49
CA GLY A 111 -12.06 5.65 8.74
C GLY A 111 -10.96 6.70 8.58
N GLN A 112 -10.69 7.19 7.37
CA GLN A 112 -9.74 8.26 7.10
C GLN A 112 -10.41 9.44 6.39
N GLU A 113 -11.15 10.24 7.14
CA GLU A 113 -11.69 11.52 6.66
C GLU A 113 -10.57 12.53 6.44
N LEU A 114 -10.32 12.91 5.19
CA LEU A 114 -9.19 13.77 4.85
C LEU A 114 -9.31 15.13 5.53
N PHE A 115 -8.18 15.61 6.07
CA PHE A 115 -8.07 16.87 6.82
C PHE A 115 -8.85 16.91 8.15
N GLN A 116 -9.49 15.81 8.58
CA GLN A 116 -10.23 15.71 9.83
C GLN A 116 -9.73 14.53 10.70
N PRO A 117 -8.50 14.59 11.24
CA PRO A 117 -8.02 13.53 12.12
C PRO A 117 -8.81 13.49 13.44
N PRO A 118 -9.04 12.30 14.03
CA PRO A 118 -9.85 12.15 15.24
C PRO A 118 -9.21 12.79 16.49
N SER A 119 -7.92 13.11 16.45
CA SER A 119 -7.22 13.84 17.50
C SER A 119 -5.92 14.46 16.98
N VAL A 120 -5.26 15.27 17.81
CA VAL A 120 -3.91 15.80 17.55
C VAL A 120 -2.85 14.70 17.34
N LYS A 121 -3.14 13.44 17.68
CA LYS A 121 -2.25 12.29 17.43
C LYS A 121 -2.38 11.74 15.99
N GLY A 122 -3.33 12.23 15.20
CA GLY A 122 -3.68 11.72 13.88
C GLY A 122 -4.62 10.51 13.94
N TRP A 123 -4.69 9.76 12.84
CA TRP A 123 -5.44 8.50 12.79
C TRP A 123 -4.67 7.34 13.43
N PRO A 124 -5.37 6.41 14.10
CA PRO A 124 -4.76 5.14 14.48
C PRO A 124 -4.42 4.38 13.19
N GLY A 125 -3.12 4.24 12.88
CA GLY A 125 -2.64 3.55 11.69
C GLY A 125 -2.45 2.05 11.88
N GLY A 126 -2.07 1.37 10.79
CA GLY A 126 -1.80 -0.07 10.76
C GLY A 126 -3.07 -0.92 10.77
N ARG A 127 -3.12 -1.97 11.60
CA ARG A 127 -4.25 -2.93 11.62
C ARG A 127 -5.61 -2.30 11.93
N SER A 128 -5.66 -1.11 12.53
CA SER A 128 -6.91 -0.36 12.72
C SER A 128 -7.59 0.07 11.42
N TRP A 129 -6.86 0.07 10.29
CA TRP A 129 -7.44 0.28 8.97
C TRP A 129 -8.26 -0.91 8.46
N ILE A 130 -8.20 -2.07 9.13
CA ILE A 130 -8.80 -3.31 8.69
C ILE A 130 -9.79 -3.83 9.73
N ASN A 131 -11.04 -3.96 9.29
CA ASN A 131 -12.11 -4.72 9.91
C ASN A 131 -13.03 -5.23 8.79
N THR A 132 -14.05 -6.02 9.11
CA THR A 132 -14.95 -6.62 8.11
C THR A 132 -15.57 -5.58 7.17
N ALA A 133 -16.03 -4.44 7.69
CA ALA A 133 -16.70 -3.41 6.88
C ALA A 133 -15.72 -2.62 6.00
N THR A 134 -14.59 -2.21 6.58
CA THR A 134 -13.55 -1.45 5.86
C THR A 134 -12.88 -2.30 4.79
N MET A 135 -12.67 -3.60 5.01
CA MET A 135 -12.08 -4.50 4.01
C MET A 135 -12.93 -4.56 2.74
N PHE A 136 -14.25 -4.69 2.88
CA PHE A 136 -15.16 -4.68 1.73
C PHE A 136 -15.10 -3.35 0.96
N THR A 137 -15.06 -2.22 1.68
CA THR A 137 -14.93 -0.90 1.06
C THR A 137 -13.61 -0.75 0.31
N ARG A 138 -12.51 -1.24 0.87
CA ARG A 138 -11.17 -1.23 0.25
C ARG A 138 -11.14 -2.03 -1.05
N GLN A 139 -11.66 -3.25 -1.03
CA GLN A 139 -11.73 -4.11 -2.23
C GLN A 139 -12.60 -3.47 -3.32
N ASN A 140 -13.79 -2.99 -2.96
CA ASN A 140 -14.69 -2.33 -3.90
C ASN A 140 -14.08 -1.06 -4.51
N THR A 141 -13.31 -0.31 -3.72
CA THR A 141 -12.63 0.89 -4.21
C THR A 141 -11.57 0.54 -5.25
N ALA A 142 -10.79 -0.52 -5.01
CA ALA A 142 -9.80 -0.98 -5.99
C ALA A 142 -10.46 -1.51 -7.28
N VAL A 143 -11.53 -2.32 -7.14
CA VAL A 143 -12.33 -2.80 -8.29
C VAL A 143 -12.94 -1.63 -9.07
N TYR A 144 -13.45 -0.61 -8.38
CA TYR A 144 -14.00 0.59 -9.01
C TYR A 144 -12.95 1.38 -9.78
N LEU A 145 -11.75 1.55 -9.25
CA LEU A 145 -10.66 2.23 -9.94
C LEU A 145 -10.30 1.50 -11.24
N VAL A 146 -10.13 0.17 -11.19
CA VAL A 146 -9.80 -0.67 -12.34
C VAL A 146 -10.94 -0.70 -13.37
N SER A 147 -12.13 -1.14 -12.95
CA SER A 147 -13.22 -1.49 -13.87
C SER A 147 -14.25 -0.38 -14.13
N GLY A 148 -14.27 0.68 -13.30
CA GLY A 148 -15.34 1.68 -13.30
C GLY A 148 -16.70 1.16 -12.79
N ARG A 149 -16.77 -0.10 -12.33
CA ARG A 149 -18.00 -0.71 -11.80
C ARG A 149 -18.15 -0.41 -10.32
N THR A 150 -19.40 -0.29 -9.89
CA THR A 150 -19.79 -0.05 -8.50
C THR A 150 -20.63 -1.22 -8.01
N THR A 151 -20.86 -1.31 -6.70
CA THR A 151 -21.73 -2.35 -6.12
C THR A 151 -23.19 -2.27 -6.61
N ARG A 152 -23.61 -1.14 -7.20
CA ARG A 152 -24.95 -0.90 -7.75
C ARG A 152 -25.01 -0.99 -9.28
N GLY A 153 -23.96 -1.50 -9.94
CA GLY A 153 -23.82 -1.51 -11.39
C GLY A 153 -22.78 -0.50 -11.90
N PRO A 154 -22.76 -0.18 -13.20
CA PRO A 154 -21.87 0.86 -13.74
C PRO A 154 -22.04 2.17 -12.97
N ALA A 155 -20.96 2.91 -12.74
CA ALA A 155 -21.09 4.27 -12.24
C ALA A 155 -21.98 5.09 -13.19
N THR A 156 -22.70 6.08 -12.66
CA THR A 156 -23.50 6.99 -13.49
C THR A 156 -22.59 7.74 -14.46
N GLY A 157 -22.84 7.60 -15.77
CA GLY A 157 -21.98 8.06 -16.85
C GLY A 157 -21.09 6.95 -17.42
N ALA A 158 -20.64 7.05 -18.67
CA ALA A 158 -19.69 6.09 -19.22
C ALA A 158 -18.37 6.23 -18.45
N PRO A 159 -17.90 5.19 -17.74
CA PRO A 159 -16.62 5.26 -17.05
C PRO A 159 -15.51 5.51 -18.08
N GLU A 160 -14.59 6.41 -17.77
CA GLU A 160 -13.42 6.71 -18.59
C GLU A 160 -12.72 5.40 -19.03
N PRO A 161 -12.40 5.21 -20.31
CA PRO A 161 -11.76 3.97 -20.72
C PRO A 161 -10.44 3.78 -19.98
N PHE A 162 -10.19 2.57 -19.51
CA PHE A 162 -8.89 2.17 -18.95
C PHE A 162 -8.29 1.12 -19.87
N ASP A 163 -7.12 1.39 -20.44
CA ASP A 163 -6.38 0.40 -21.20
C ASP A 163 -5.27 -0.18 -20.31
N ALA A 164 -5.52 -1.35 -19.76
CA ALA A 164 -4.60 -2.07 -18.88
C ALA A 164 -3.53 -2.85 -19.65
N MET A 165 -3.60 -2.91 -20.99
CA MET A 165 -2.62 -3.65 -21.80
C MET A 165 -1.20 -3.10 -21.64
N HIS A 166 -1.06 -1.80 -21.35
CA HIS A 166 0.24 -1.18 -21.11
C HIS A 166 1.06 -1.87 -20.00
N LEU A 167 0.40 -2.58 -19.07
CA LEU A 167 1.06 -3.31 -17.99
C LEU A 167 1.69 -4.64 -18.44
N VAL A 168 1.24 -5.22 -19.56
CA VAL A 168 1.74 -6.50 -20.09
C VAL A 168 2.40 -6.38 -21.46
N GLU A 169 2.32 -5.21 -22.09
CA GLU A 169 2.84 -4.97 -23.44
C GLU A 169 4.35 -5.28 -23.55
N HIS A 170 5.10 -5.06 -22.47
CA HIS A 170 6.53 -5.38 -22.40
C HIS A 170 6.86 -6.88 -22.45
N LEU A 171 5.87 -7.75 -22.26
CA LEU A 171 6.01 -9.22 -22.31
C LEU A 171 5.74 -9.80 -23.70
N ARG A 172 5.48 -8.94 -24.70
CA ARG A 172 5.29 -9.44 -26.07
C ARG A 172 6.56 -10.13 -26.55
N THR A 173 6.38 -11.37 -26.98
CA THR A 173 7.41 -12.12 -27.68
C THR A 173 7.73 -11.50 -29.03
N THR A 174 8.83 -11.92 -29.67
CA THR A 174 9.24 -11.47 -31.01
C THR A 174 8.17 -11.71 -32.08
N THR A 175 7.26 -12.67 -31.87
CA THR A 175 6.13 -12.96 -32.77
C THR A 175 4.90 -12.08 -32.50
N GLY A 176 4.95 -11.22 -31.48
CA GLY A 176 3.85 -10.36 -31.03
C GLY A 176 2.85 -11.04 -30.08
N ALA A 177 3.04 -12.34 -29.80
CA ALA A 177 2.19 -13.10 -28.88
C ALA A 177 2.53 -12.80 -27.41
N LEU A 178 1.51 -12.86 -26.55
CA LEU A 178 1.62 -12.76 -25.09
C LEU A 178 1.41 -14.15 -24.50
N ASP A 179 2.37 -14.62 -23.69
CA ASP A 179 2.19 -15.84 -22.90
C ASP A 179 1.27 -15.57 -21.70
N PRO A 180 0.15 -16.31 -21.54
CA PRO A 180 -0.78 -16.06 -20.45
C PRO A 180 -0.19 -16.24 -19.05
N GLY A 181 0.65 -17.26 -18.84
CA GLY A 181 1.25 -17.56 -17.55
C GLY A 181 2.28 -16.51 -17.15
N GLU A 182 3.10 -16.07 -18.10
CA GLU A 182 4.04 -14.96 -17.90
C GLU A 182 3.31 -13.65 -17.57
N CYS A 183 2.20 -13.36 -18.26
CA CYS A 183 1.37 -12.19 -17.97
C CYS A 183 0.77 -12.24 -16.56
N VAL A 184 0.21 -13.39 -16.14
CA VAL A 184 -0.34 -13.56 -14.79
C VAL A 184 0.74 -13.35 -13.74
N ARG A 185 1.91 -13.97 -13.91
CA ARG A 185 3.03 -13.86 -12.97
C ARG A 185 3.55 -12.43 -12.87
N SER A 186 3.79 -11.78 -14.01
CA SER A 186 4.28 -10.40 -14.05
C SER A 186 3.27 -9.44 -13.42
N LEU A 187 1.98 -9.54 -13.76
CA LEU A 187 0.92 -8.70 -13.18
C LEU A 187 0.79 -8.90 -11.67
N ALA A 188 0.76 -10.14 -11.19
CA ALA A 188 0.64 -10.46 -9.78
C ALA A 188 1.85 -9.95 -9.00
N SER A 189 3.07 -10.23 -9.46
CA SER A 189 4.29 -9.75 -8.82
C SER A 189 4.40 -8.23 -8.81
N PHE A 190 3.99 -7.58 -9.90
CA PHE A 190 3.98 -6.13 -10.00
C PHE A 190 2.97 -5.49 -9.03
N ALA A 191 1.72 -5.94 -9.06
CA ALA A 191 0.65 -5.34 -8.27
C ALA A 191 0.77 -5.62 -6.77
N LEU A 192 1.28 -6.80 -6.39
CA LEU A 192 1.49 -7.17 -4.99
C LEU A 192 2.85 -6.71 -4.45
N GLY A 193 3.79 -6.32 -5.31
CA GLY A 193 5.11 -5.81 -4.92
C GLY A 193 6.07 -6.89 -4.40
N GLY A 194 5.81 -8.16 -4.68
CA GLY A 194 6.59 -9.31 -4.19
C GLY A 194 6.29 -10.59 -4.97
N ASP A 195 6.85 -11.71 -4.53
CA ASP A 195 6.51 -13.02 -5.10
C ASP A 195 5.16 -13.49 -4.53
N PRO A 196 4.10 -13.63 -5.35
CA PRO A 196 2.80 -14.13 -4.91
C PRO A 196 2.82 -15.60 -4.47
N GLY A 197 3.86 -16.36 -4.82
CA GLY A 197 3.96 -17.79 -4.56
C GLY A 197 3.21 -18.63 -5.58
N HIS A 198 3.55 -19.92 -5.65
CA HIS A 198 3.05 -20.82 -6.70
C HIS A 198 1.53 -21.02 -6.64
N GLU A 199 0.98 -21.23 -5.44
CA GLU A 199 -0.47 -21.45 -5.23
C GLU A 199 -1.29 -20.28 -5.80
N ARG A 200 -0.92 -19.04 -5.48
CA ARG A 200 -1.63 -17.84 -5.94
C ARG A 200 -1.54 -17.66 -7.46
N ILE A 201 -0.40 -17.99 -8.06
CA ILE A 201 -0.25 -17.97 -9.52
C ILE A 201 -1.18 -18.99 -10.16
N THR A 202 -1.21 -20.22 -9.65
CA THR A 202 -2.11 -21.27 -10.17
C THR A 202 -3.58 -20.84 -10.08
N GLU A 203 -4.02 -20.26 -8.95
CA GLU A 203 -5.38 -19.74 -8.80
C GLU A 203 -5.73 -18.67 -9.85
N LEU A 204 -4.80 -17.78 -10.16
CA LEU A 204 -4.97 -16.73 -11.15
C LEU A 204 -4.96 -17.27 -12.59
N GLU A 205 -4.12 -18.26 -12.89
CA GLU A 205 -4.07 -18.95 -14.18
C GLU A 205 -5.37 -19.73 -14.43
N ASP A 206 -5.88 -20.45 -13.42
CA ASP A 206 -7.15 -21.16 -13.48
C ASP A 206 -8.32 -20.18 -13.71
N TYR A 207 -8.32 -19.05 -13.00
CA TYR A 207 -9.30 -17.99 -13.22
C TYR A 207 -9.25 -17.45 -14.66
N LEU A 208 -8.06 -17.14 -15.17
CA LEU A 208 -7.89 -16.69 -16.55
C LEU A 208 -8.38 -17.74 -17.56
N GLY A 209 -8.07 -19.02 -17.33
CA GLY A 209 -8.58 -20.13 -18.13
C GLY A 209 -10.10 -20.18 -18.17
N SER A 210 -10.78 -19.90 -17.05
CA SER A 210 -12.24 -19.88 -16.96
C SER A 210 -12.91 -18.75 -17.75
N ILE A 211 -12.22 -17.63 -17.96
CA ILE A 211 -12.69 -16.46 -18.75
C ILE A 211 -12.06 -16.40 -20.16
N GLY A 212 -11.30 -17.43 -20.52
CA GLY A 212 -10.56 -17.59 -21.76
C GLY A 212 -9.10 -17.14 -21.67
N ALA A 213 -8.19 -18.01 -22.10
CA ALA A 213 -6.74 -17.86 -21.90
C ALA A 213 -6.06 -16.74 -22.73
N THR A 214 -6.71 -16.20 -23.77
CA THR A 214 -6.06 -15.18 -24.63
C THR A 214 -5.99 -13.83 -23.90
N ILE A 215 -4.80 -13.25 -23.74
CA ILE A 215 -4.66 -11.94 -23.09
C ILE A 215 -5.28 -10.82 -23.94
N ASN A 216 -6.16 -10.02 -23.31
CA ASN A 216 -6.74 -8.80 -23.85
C ASN A 216 -7.05 -7.81 -22.71
N ASN A 217 -7.44 -6.57 -23.04
CA ASN A 217 -7.66 -5.52 -22.03
C ASN A 217 -8.67 -5.95 -20.95
N GLU A 218 -9.79 -6.56 -21.33
CA GLU A 218 -10.84 -6.99 -20.40
C GLU A 218 -10.33 -8.04 -19.40
N ARG A 219 -9.52 -8.99 -19.86
CA ARG A 219 -8.94 -10.05 -19.02
C ARG A 219 -7.84 -9.53 -18.10
N VAL A 220 -7.01 -8.60 -18.59
CA VAL A 220 -6.02 -7.91 -17.74
C VAL A 220 -6.74 -7.13 -16.64
N GLN A 221 -7.80 -6.39 -16.96
CA GLN A 221 -8.62 -5.72 -15.94
C GLN A 221 -9.26 -6.72 -14.96
N ALA A 222 -9.78 -7.85 -15.45
CA ALA A 222 -10.37 -8.87 -14.59
C ALA A 222 -9.34 -9.45 -13.60
N LEU A 223 -8.13 -9.75 -14.06
CA LEU A 223 -7.02 -10.18 -13.21
C LEU A 223 -6.65 -9.10 -12.18
N LEU A 224 -6.52 -7.84 -12.60
CA LEU A 224 -6.25 -6.73 -11.67
C LEU A 224 -7.34 -6.55 -10.62
N CYS A 225 -8.61 -6.71 -10.98
CA CYS A 225 -9.70 -6.71 -10.01
C CYS A 225 -9.54 -7.82 -8.97
N LEU A 226 -9.17 -9.03 -9.40
CA LEU A 226 -8.94 -10.15 -8.48
C LEU A 226 -7.71 -9.93 -7.59
N ILE A 227 -6.57 -9.53 -8.18
CA ILE A 227 -5.32 -9.26 -7.46
C ILE A 227 -5.50 -8.14 -6.45
N SER A 228 -6.17 -7.04 -6.84
CA SER A 228 -6.38 -5.89 -5.95
C SER A 228 -7.35 -6.17 -4.80
N ALA A 229 -8.15 -7.23 -4.90
CA ALA A 229 -9.00 -7.71 -3.83
C ALA A 229 -8.26 -8.61 -2.81
N MET A 230 -7.03 -9.03 -3.10
CA MET A 230 -6.26 -9.92 -2.22
C MET A 230 -5.80 -9.23 -0.93
N PRO A 231 -5.65 -9.98 0.19
CA PRO A 231 -5.08 -9.45 1.44
C PRO A 231 -3.70 -8.80 1.26
N GLU A 232 -2.85 -9.39 0.43
CA GLU A 232 -1.49 -8.94 0.14
C GLU A 232 -1.49 -7.56 -0.52
N TYR A 233 -2.49 -7.26 -1.35
CA TYR A 233 -2.65 -5.94 -1.96
C TYR A 233 -2.95 -4.84 -0.93
N GLN A 234 -3.31 -5.19 0.31
CA GLN A 234 -3.50 -4.21 1.38
C GLN A 234 -2.20 -3.74 2.03
N LEU A 235 -1.06 -4.35 1.66
CA LEU A 235 0.22 -4.16 2.33
C LEU A 235 1.22 -3.40 1.46
N CYS A 236 2.11 -2.60 2.07
CA CYS A 236 3.22 -1.92 1.40
C CYS A 236 4.53 -2.09 2.17
#